data_AF-A0A6P0TJN0-F1
#
_entry.id   AF-A0A6P0TJN0-F1
#
_cell.length_a   1.000
_cell.length_b   1.000
_cell.length_c   1.000
_cell.angle_alpha   90.00
_cell.angle_beta   90.00
_cell.angle_gamma   90.00
#
_symmetry.space_group_name_H-M   'P 1'
#
loop_
_entity.id
_entity.type
_entity.pdbx_description
1 polymer ?
#
loop_
_entity_poly.entity_id
_entity_poly.type
_entity_poly.pdbx_seq_one_letter_code
_entity_poly.pdbx_strand_id
1 'polypeptide(L)'
;MSVVSSGKFIFCEGKKTSLDYQLLNQIVTNIATIVPSGGKFSFSTFIEGYFSSTNIENQKYLVFRDRDFDAEPTSDIRLIQLRKNIWLTHRPCIENYLLHSDLIHTYWQEKYQEKQNNPTSKWGHGNSPGIEIISEWIESAARNLKEYQTVRWSLANFSKC
;
A
#
# COMPACT_ATOMS: atom_id res chain seq x y z
N MET A 1 -0.84 15.81 20.36
CA MET A 1 0.15 16.81 19.94
C MET A 1 0.68 16.42 18.58
N SER A 2 0.42 17.22 17.54
CA SER A 2 0.83 16.94 16.17
C SER A 2 2.23 17.49 15.96
N VAL A 3 3.22 16.61 15.78
CA VAL A 3 4.55 17.02 15.33
C VAL A 3 4.38 17.51 13.90
N VAL A 4 4.39 18.83 13.70
CA VAL A 4 4.38 19.43 12.37
C VAL A 4 5.72 19.09 11.73
N SER A 5 5.70 18.11 10.83
CA SER A 5 6.88 17.73 10.06
C SER A 5 7.32 18.88 9.14
N SER A 6 8.58 18.84 8.75
CA SER A 6 9.42 19.83 8.03
C SER A 6 8.91 20.52 6.73
N GLY A 7 7.62 20.83 6.59
CA GLY A 7 7.06 21.39 5.36
C GLY A 7 7.10 20.41 4.18
N LYS A 8 7.13 19.11 4.49
CA LYS A 8 7.15 18.02 3.50
C LYS A 8 5.88 17.21 3.65
N PHE A 9 5.22 16.93 2.53
CA PHE A 9 3.96 16.21 2.51
C PHE A 9 4.07 14.96 1.64
N ILE A 10 3.47 13.88 2.10
CA ILE A 10 3.25 12.69 1.27
C ILE A 10 1.76 12.44 1.25
N PHE A 11 1.16 12.60 0.07
CA PHE A 11 -0.23 12.26 -0.18
C PHE A 11 -0.33 10.79 -0.56
N CYS A 12 -1.29 10.06 0.01
CA CYS A 12 -1.48 8.64 -0.28
C CYS A 12 -2.95 8.31 -0.56
N GLU A 13 -3.19 7.12 -1.13
CA GLU A 13 -4.54 6.62 -1.34
C GLU A 13 -5.23 6.22 -0.02
N GLY A 14 -6.55 6.10 -0.09
CA GLY A 14 -7.39 5.63 0.99
C GLY A 14 -7.74 6.70 2.04
N LYS A 15 -7.86 6.24 3.28
CA LYS A 15 -8.29 7.00 4.46
C LYS A 15 -7.25 6.83 5.56
N LYS A 16 -7.39 7.50 6.71
CA LYS A 16 -6.47 7.28 7.85
C LYS A 16 -6.43 5.85 8.38
N THR A 17 -7.41 5.03 8.02
CA THR A 17 -7.49 3.61 8.36
C THR A 17 -7.02 2.69 7.23
N SER A 18 -6.57 3.22 6.09
CA SER A 18 -6.01 2.39 5.01
C SER A 18 -4.61 1.91 5.37
N LEU A 19 -4.22 0.79 4.77
CA LEU A 19 -2.90 0.20 4.97
C LEU A 19 -1.79 1.15 4.48
N ASP A 20 -1.99 1.84 3.36
CA ASP A 20 -1.07 2.86 2.84
C ASP A 20 -0.73 3.90 3.90
N TYR A 21 -1.76 4.49 4.51
CA TYR A 21 -1.59 5.50 5.53
C TYR A 21 -0.85 4.92 6.74
N GLN A 22 -1.27 3.75 7.21
CA GLN A 22 -0.69 3.13 8.40
C GLN A 22 0.79 2.80 8.19
N LEU A 23 1.14 2.18 7.05
CA LEU A 23 2.51 1.80 6.74
C LEU A 23 3.39 3.04 6.53
N LEU A 24 2.95 3.99 5.69
CA LEU A 24 3.70 5.22 5.46
C LEU A 24 3.89 5.99 6.77
N ASN A 25 2.83 6.11 7.57
CA ASN A 25 2.92 6.78 8.85
C ASN A 25 4.00 6.12 9.71
N GLN A 26 4.07 4.79 9.81
CA GLN A 26 5.13 4.11 10.56
C GLN A 26 6.54 4.34 10.00
N ILE A 27 6.72 4.32 8.68
CA ILE A 27 8.05 4.45 8.05
C ILE A 27 8.56 5.89 8.09
N VAL A 28 7.68 6.89 7.96
CA VAL A 28 8.08 8.29 7.77
C VAL A 28 7.52 9.26 8.82
N THR A 29 7.06 8.78 9.98
CA THR A 29 6.40 9.57 11.05
C THR A 29 7.09 10.91 11.35
N ASN A 30 8.43 10.97 11.24
CA ASN A 30 9.23 12.14 11.59
C ASN A 30 9.85 12.87 10.37
N ILE A 31 9.55 12.44 9.15
CA ILE A 31 10.17 12.95 7.92
C ILE A 31 9.19 13.82 7.12
N ALA A 32 7.92 13.41 7.07
CA ALA A 32 6.89 14.07 6.29
C ALA A 32 5.50 13.88 6.91
N THR A 33 4.60 14.81 6.60
CA THR A 33 3.20 14.74 7.00
C THR A 33 2.48 13.86 5.99
N ILE A 34 1.86 12.77 6.47
CA ILE A 34 1.05 11.88 5.63
C ILE A 34 -0.38 12.41 5.52
N VAL A 35 -0.87 12.55 4.30
CA VAL A 35 -2.23 13.04 4.03
C VAL A 35 -2.96 12.05 3.11
N PRO A 36 -3.97 11.31 3.61
CA PRO A 36 -4.76 10.44 2.75
C PRO A 36 -5.71 11.28 1.88
N SER A 37 -5.75 10.99 0.57
CA SER A 37 -6.50 11.77 -0.43
C SER A 37 -7.71 11.04 -1.02
N GLY A 38 -8.09 9.89 -0.47
CA GLY A 38 -9.17 9.08 -1.02
C GLY A 38 -8.72 8.28 -2.24
N GLY A 39 -9.19 8.63 -3.42
CA GLY A 39 -8.92 7.87 -4.65
C GLY A 39 -7.79 8.44 -5.49
N LYS A 40 -7.13 7.59 -6.29
CA LYS A 40 -6.02 8.01 -7.17
C LYS A 40 -6.34 9.06 -8.22
N PHE A 41 -7.59 9.20 -8.62
CA PHE A 41 -8.01 10.15 -9.65
C PHE A 41 -8.27 11.56 -9.13
N SER A 42 -8.36 11.75 -7.80
CA SER A 42 -8.66 13.04 -7.18
C SER A 42 -7.44 13.76 -6.60
N PHE A 43 -6.23 13.23 -6.76
CA PHE A 43 -5.04 13.79 -6.13
C PHE A 43 -4.80 15.27 -6.48
N SER A 44 -4.87 15.67 -7.75
CA SER A 44 -4.59 17.06 -8.15
C SER A 44 -5.52 18.05 -7.45
N THR A 45 -6.84 17.87 -7.62
CA THR A 45 -7.86 18.75 -7.04
C THR A 45 -7.83 18.70 -5.51
N PHE A 46 -7.58 17.54 -4.92
CA PHE A 46 -7.45 17.40 -3.47
C PHE A 46 -6.25 18.18 -2.93
N ILE A 47 -5.09 18.07 -3.57
CA ILE A 47 -3.85 18.74 -3.14
C ILE A 47 -4.01 20.27 -3.26
N GLU A 48 -4.61 20.75 -4.35
CA GLU A 48 -4.93 22.18 -4.53
C GLU A 48 -5.87 22.70 -3.43
N GLY A 49 -6.93 21.96 -3.11
CA GLY A 49 -7.84 22.29 -2.01
C GLY A 49 -7.17 22.22 -0.63
N TYR A 50 -6.28 21.26 -0.42
CA TYR A 50 -5.58 21.08 0.85
C TYR A 50 -4.62 22.24 1.13
N PHE A 51 -3.83 22.67 0.15
CA PHE A 51 -2.89 23.79 0.35
C PHE A 51 -3.59 25.15 0.37
N SER A 52 -4.65 25.36 -0.41
CA SER A 52 -5.42 26.61 -0.37
C SER A 52 -6.13 26.81 0.98
N SER A 53 -6.68 25.76 1.57
CA SER A 53 -7.33 25.84 2.90
C SER A 53 -6.37 26.03 4.07
N THR A 54 -5.09 25.72 3.89
CA THR A 54 -4.08 25.77 4.95
C THR A 54 -3.20 27.03 4.88
N ASN A 55 -3.37 27.88 3.86
CA ASN A 55 -2.53 29.07 3.59
C ASN A 55 -1.02 28.74 3.54
N ILE A 56 -0.66 27.53 3.08
CA ILE A 56 0.73 27.08 3.04
C ILE A 56 1.25 27.15 1.60
N GLU A 57 2.16 28.09 1.32
CA GLU A 57 2.78 28.26 0.00
C GLU A 57 4.08 27.46 -0.17
N ASN A 58 4.46 27.16 -1.41
CA ASN A 58 5.75 26.55 -1.82
C ASN A 58 6.13 25.22 -1.12
N GLN A 59 5.14 24.40 -0.77
CA GLN A 59 5.40 23.13 -0.10
C GLN A 59 5.95 22.05 -1.03
N LYS A 60 6.93 21.29 -0.53
CA LYS A 60 7.44 20.11 -1.21
C LYS A 60 6.52 18.94 -0.89
N TYR A 61 5.92 18.35 -1.92
CA TYR A 61 5.08 17.19 -1.75
C TYR A 61 5.43 16.06 -2.71
N LEU A 62 5.12 14.86 -2.27
CA LEU A 62 5.07 13.66 -3.10
C LEU A 62 3.67 13.05 -3.01
N VAL A 63 3.29 12.33 -4.06
CA VAL A 63 2.12 11.46 -4.10
C VAL A 63 2.64 10.04 -4.17
N PHE A 64 2.30 9.24 -3.16
CA PHE A 64 2.52 7.81 -3.12
C PHE A 64 1.24 7.10 -3.52
N ARG A 65 1.34 6.15 -4.45
CA ARG A 65 0.21 5.36 -4.93
C ARG A 65 0.67 3.93 -5.27
N ASP A 66 -0.28 3.01 -5.27
CA ASP A 66 -0.08 1.69 -5.84
C ASP A 66 0.22 1.71 -7.35
N ARG A 67 1.12 0.85 -7.80
CA ARG A 67 1.47 0.77 -9.23
C ARG A 67 0.27 0.38 -10.09
N ASP A 68 -0.62 -0.47 -9.56
CA ASP A 68 -1.71 -1.08 -10.31
C ASP A 68 -1.21 -1.58 -11.69
N PHE A 69 -1.76 -0.98 -12.75
CA PHE A 69 -1.41 -1.17 -14.16
C PHE A 69 -0.90 0.13 -14.81
N ASP A 70 -0.55 1.11 -13.98
CA ASP A 70 -0.18 2.46 -14.43
C ASP A 70 1.24 2.46 -15.03
N ALA A 71 2.15 1.60 -14.56
CA ALA A 71 3.52 1.45 -15.06
C ALA A 71 3.99 -0.01 -15.09
N GLU A 72 4.77 -0.41 -16.09
CA GLU A 72 5.33 -1.77 -16.23
C GLU A 72 6.19 -2.19 -15.03
N PRO A 73 6.19 -3.50 -14.68
CA PRO A 73 7.07 -4.00 -13.64
C PRO A 73 8.52 -3.87 -14.11
N THR A 74 9.39 -3.43 -13.20
CA THR A 74 10.83 -3.29 -13.44
C THR A 74 11.58 -4.34 -12.66
N SER A 75 12.76 -4.77 -13.13
CA SER A 75 13.65 -5.63 -12.36
C SER A 75 14.34 -4.90 -11.20
N ASP A 76 14.43 -3.58 -11.27
CA ASP A 76 14.99 -2.73 -10.23
C ASP A 76 13.95 -2.52 -9.10
N ILE A 77 14.28 -2.99 -7.90
CA ILE A 77 13.42 -2.97 -6.71
C ILE A 77 13.48 -1.59 -6.06
N ARG A 78 12.76 -0.64 -6.66
CA ARG A 78 12.64 0.74 -6.17
C ARG A 78 11.30 1.37 -6.55
N LEU A 79 10.94 2.47 -5.90
CA LEU A 79 9.79 3.28 -6.31
C LEU A 79 9.92 3.73 -7.76
N ILE A 80 8.81 3.73 -8.49
CA ILE A 80 8.76 4.07 -9.91
C ILE A 80 8.19 5.48 -10.05
N GLN A 81 8.92 6.39 -10.69
CA GLN A 81 8.41 7.74 -10.93
C GLN A 81 7.45 7.75 -12.12
N LEU A 82 6.17 8.06 -11.88
CA LEU A 82 5.17 8.18 -12.94
C LEU A 82 5.14 9.61 -13.52
N ARG A 83 5.23 10.61 -12.64
CA ARG A 83 5.27 12.06 -12.97
C ARG A 83 6.13 12.78 -11.93
N LYS A 84 6.43 14.07 -12.15
CA LYS A 84 7.31 14.89 -11.28
C LYS A 84 7.15 14.61 -9.77
N ASN A 85 5.90 14.62 -9.27
CA ASN A 85 5.61 14.42 -7.85
C ASN A 85 4.90 13.09 -7.56
N ILE A 86 4.72 12.19 -8.53
CA ILE A 86 3.95 10.95 -8.35
C ILE A 86 4.89 9.76 -8.43
N TRP A 87 4.90 8.98 -7.35
CA TRP A 87 5.70 7.79 -7.17
C TRP A 87 4.80 6.59 -6.94
N LEU A 88 5.10 5.51 -7.64
CA LEU A 88 4.40 4.24 -7.57
C LEU A 88 5.22 3.24 -6.76
N THR A 89 4.53 2.31 -6.10
CA THR A 89 5.15 1.10 -5.56
C THR A 89 5.85 0.29 -6.66
N HIS A 90 6.83 -0.53 -6.29
CA HIS A 90 7.46 -1.46 -7.23
C HIS A 90 6.53 -2.64 -7.54
N ARG A 91 5.89 -3.20 -6.51
CA ARG A 91 4.86 -4.24 -6.65
C ARG A 91 3.50 -3.60 -7.01
N PRO A 92 2.52 -4.38 -7.53
CA PRO A 92 1.21 -3.83 -7.90
C PRO A 92 0.52 -3.05 -6.78
N CYS A 93 0.49 -3.60 -5.57
CA CYS A 93 -0.01 -2.93 -4.37
C CYS A 93 0.91 -3.12 -3.15
N ILE A 94 0.70 -2.31 -2.12
CA ILE A 94 1.52 -2.32 -0.89
C ILE A 94 1.39 -3.65 -0.12
N GLU A 95 0.24 -4.32 -0.19
CA GLU A 95 0.00 -5.63 0.43
C GLU A 95 0.92 -6.70 -0.14
N ASN A 96 1.33 -6.58 -1.41
CA ASN A 96 2.21 -7.57 -2.01
C ASN A 96 3.60 -7.63 -1.35
N TYR A 97 4.00 -6.60 -0.60
CA TYR A 97 5.24 -6.65 0.21
C TYR A 97 5.06 -7.43 1.51
N LEU A 98 3.82 -7.64 1.94
CA LEU A 98 3.47 -8.40 3.15
C LEU A 98 3.16 -9.87 2.86
N LEU A 99 3.14 -10.28 1.59
CA LEU A 99 2.95 -11.67 1.18
C LEU A 99 4.25 -12.48 1.35
N HIS A 100 4.63 -12.69 2.60
CA HIS A 100 5.73 -13.58 2.99
C HIS A 100 5.19 -14.67 3.91
N SER A 101 5.49 -15.93 3.61
CA SER A 101 4.95 -17.10 4.33
C SER A 101 5.26 -17.03 5.83
N ASP A 102 6.49 -16.67 6.19
CA ASP A 102 6.93 -16.53 7.58
C ASP A 102 6.19 -15.41 8.33
N LEU A 103 5.97 -14.27 7.67
CA LEU A 103 5.25 -13.14 8.27
C LEU A 103 3.79 -13.50 8.54
N ILE A 104 3.14 -14.15 7.55
CA ILE A 104 1.77 -14.62 7.67
C ILE A 104 1.67 -15.69 8.76
N HIS A 105 2.61 -16.65 8.79
CA HIS A 105 2.65 -17.69 9.81
C HIS A 105 2.76 -17.09 11.22
N THR A 106 3.70 -16.16 11.41
CA THR A 106 3.95 -15.49 12.68
C THR A 106 2.72 -14.72 13.15
N TYR A 107 2.16 -13.86 12.27
CA TYR A 107 0.94 -13.11 12.58
C TYR A 107 -0.24 -14.03 12.95
N TRP A 108 -0.40 -15.14 12.22
CA TRP A 108 -1.46 -16.11 12.49
C TRP A 108 -1.29 -16.77 13.85
N GLN A 109 -0.06 -17.16 14.22
CA GLN A 109 0.25 -17.72 15.53
C GLN A 109 0.00 -16.72 16.65
N GLU A 110 0.46 -15.47 16.50
CA GLU A 110 0.22 -14.41 17.48
C GLU A 110 -1.28 -14.18 17.71
N LYS A 111 -2.09 -14.14 16.64
CA LYS A 111 -3.55 -13.99 16.74
C LYS A 111 -4.23 -15.21 17.33
N TYR A 112 -3.75 -16.40 17.02
CA TYR A 112 -4.24 -17.62 17.65
C TYR A 112 -3.95 -17.61 19.15
N GLN A 113 -2.75 -17.22 19.57
CA GLN A 113 -2.38 -17.11 20.99
C GLN A 113 -3.17 -16.01 21.70
N GLU A 114 -3.37 -14.85 21.07
CA GLU A 114 -4.23 -13.78 21.58
C GLU A 114 -5.66 -14.30 21.85
N LYS A 115 -6.21 -15.12 20.95
CA LYS A 115 -7.53 -15.74 21.13
C LYS A 115 -7.58 -16.73 22.29
N GLN A 116 -6.54 -17.54 22.47
CA GLN A 116 -6.46 -18.44 23.63
C GLN A 116 -6.45 -17.67 24.95
N ASN A 117 -5.77 -16.53 24.98
CA ASN A 117 -5.63 -15.69 26.17
C ASN A 117 -6.81 -14.72 26.38
N ASN A 118 -7.57 -14.41 25.32
CA ASN A 118 -8.71 -13.50 25.36
C ASN A 118 -9.92 -14.09 24.62
N PRO A 119 -10.93 -14.60 25.35
CA PRO A 119 -12.16 -15.17 24.78
C PRO A 119 -12.99 -14.19 23.92
N THR A 120 -12.74 -12.88 24.02
CA THR A 120 -13.45 -11.85 23.23
C THR A 120 -12.76 -11.54 21.89
N SER A 121 -11.62 -12.15 21.61
CA SER A 121 -10.91 -11.98 20.34
C SER A 121 -11.80 -12.37 19.15
N LYS A 122 -11.79 -11.52 18.11
CA LYS A 122 -12.52 -11.75 16.86
C LYS A 122 -11.82 -12.73 15.91
N TRP A 123 -10.69 -13.31 16.30
CA TRP A 123 -9.95 -14.23 15.44
C TRP A 123 -10.78 -15.47 15.11
N GLY A 124 -11.20 -15.60 13.85
CA GLY A 124 -12.07 -16.69 13.40
C GLY A 124 -11.33 -17.98 13.03
N HIS A 125 -10.00 -17.92 12.87
CA HIS A 125 -9.22 -19.03 12.36
C HIS A 125 -8.61 -19.88 13.48
N GLY A 126 -8.20 -21.10 13.13
CA GLY A 126 -7.46 -22.00 14.01
C GLY A 126 -5.97 -21.61 14.14
N ASN A 127 -5.14 -22.57 14.56
CA ASN A 127 -3.69 -22.40 14.52
C ASN A 127 -3.21 -22.29 13.06
N SER A 128 -2.01 -21.74 12.87
CA SER A 128 -1.40 -21.62 11.54
C SER A 128 -1.15 -23.00 10.90
N PRO A 129 -1.39 -23.18 9.60
CA PRO A 129 -1.12 -24.44 8.90
C PRO A 129 0.38 -24.70 8.65
N GLY A 130 1.26 -23.76 8.97
CA GLY A 130 2.71 -23.87 8.74
C GLY A 130 3.18 -23.06 7.52
N ILE A 131 4.47 -22.77 7.49
CA ILE A 131 5.10 -21.88 6.51
C ILE A 131 5.02 -22.49 5.11
N GLU A 132 5.26 -23.80 4.99
CA GLU A 132 5.28 -24.55 3.75
C GLU A 132 3.91 -24.52 3.06
N ILE A 133 2.85 -24.84 3.80
CA ILE A 133 1.47 -24.83 3.27
C ILE A 133 1.06 -23.42 2.84
N ILE A 134 1.43 -22.39 3.60
CA ILE A 134 1.17 -21.00 3.23
C ILE A 134 1.92 -20.64 1.94
N SER A 135 3.18 -21.03 1.83
CA SER A 135 4.02 -20.76 0.65
C SER A 135 3.43 -21.43 -0.61
N GLU A 136 3.11 -22.73 -0.53
CA GLU A 136 2.47 -23.47 -1.61
C GLU A 136 1.14 -22.85 -2.04
N TRP A 137 0.33 -22.41 -1.08
CA TRP A 137 -0.93 -21.75 -1.36
C TRP A 137 -0.73 -20.42 -2.10
N ILE A 138 0.22 -19.58 -1.67
CA ILE A 138 0.56 -18.31 -2.33
C ILE A 138 1.00 -18.57 -3.78
N GLU A 139 1.88 -19.55 -4.00
CA GLU A 139 2.35 -19.89 -5.34
C GLU A 139 1.23 -20.40 -6.24
N SER A 140 0.39 -21.29 -5.73
CA SER A 140 -0.76 -21.83 -6.46
C SER A 140 -1.75 -20.71 -6.84
N ALA A 141 -2.09 -19.85 -5.89
CA ALA A 141 -2.95 -18.69 -6.14
C ALA A 141 -2.34 -17.75 -7.20
N ALA A 142 -1.04 -17.48 -7.14
CA ALA A 142 -0.34 -16.65 -8.12
C ALA A 142 -0.39 -17.26 -9.54
N ARG A 143 -0.19 -18.58 -9.66
CA ARG A 143 -0.30 -19.29 -10.95
C ARG A 143 -1.70 -19.20 -11.53
N ASN A 144 -2.73 -19.39 -10.70
CA ASN A 144 -4.13 -19.31 -11.12
C ASN A 144 -4.54 -17.89 -11.57
N LEU A 145 -3.99 -16.86 -10.92
CA LEU A 145 -4.28 -15.47 -11.26
C LEU A 145 -3.47 -14.94 -12.45
N LYS A 146 -2.38 -15.62 -12.84
CA LYS A 146 -1.44 -15.14 -13.87
C LYS A 146 -2.13 -14.77 -15.18
N GLU A 147 -3.00 -15.63 -15.68
CA GLU A 147 -3.68 -15.41 -16.96
C GLU A 147 -4.63 -14.21 -16.90
N TYR A 148 -5.43 -14.14 -15.83
CA TYR A 148 -6.32 -13.00 -15.59
C TYR A 148 -5.55 -11.68 -15.56
N GLN A 149 -4.44 -11.63 -14.82
CA GLN A 149 -3.61 -10.44 -14.73
C GLN A 149 -2.96 -10.09 -16.08
N THR A 150 -2.59 -11.09 -16.88
CA THR A 150 -2.02 -10.90 -18.22
C THR A 150 -3.04 -10.26 -19.17
N VAL A 151 -4.29 -10.73 -19.16
CA VAL A 151 -5.37 -10.15 -19.98
C VAL A 151 -5.66 -8.72 -19.53
N ARG A 152 -5.80 -8.49 -18.22
CA ARG A 152 -6.02 -7.15 -17.65
C ARG A 152 -4.92 -6.18 -18.05
N TRP A 153 -3.66 -6.61 -17.99
CA TRP A 153 -2.51 -5.83 -18.41
C TRP A 153 -2.56 -5.48 -19.90
N SER A 154 -2.85 -6.49 -20.75
CA SER A 154 -2.94 -6.32 -22.20
C SER A 154 -4.03 -5.31 -22.58
N LEU A 155 -5.20 -5.37 -21.94
CA LEU A 155 -6.30 -4.43 -22.16
C LEU A 155 -5.95 -3.02 -21.70
N ALA A 156 -5.26 -2.87 -20.56
CA ALA A 156 -4.81 -1.57 -20.09
C ALA A 156 -3.82 -0.93 -21.07
N ASN A 157 -2.91 -1.71 -21.65
CA ASN A 157 -1.99 -1.23 -22.68
C ASN A 157 -2.73 -0.84 -23.97
N PHE A 158 -3.70 -1.64 -24.42
CA PHE A 158 -4.51 -1.31 -25.59
C PHE A 158 -5.25 0.04 -25.43
N SER A 159 -5.74 0.34 -24.22
CA SER A 159 -6.44 1.61 -23.95
C SER A 159 -5.55 2.87 -23.98
N LYS A 160 -4.23 2.70 -24.04
CA LYS A 160 -3.24 3.78 -24.13
C LYS A 160 -2.77 4.06 -25.57
N CYS A 161 -3.17 3.23 -26.53
CA CYS A 161 -2.94 3.41 -27.98
C CYS A 161 -4.02 4.30 -28.60
#